data_AF-A0A821GM12-F1
#
_entry.id   AF-A0A821GM12-F1
#
_cell.length_a   1.000
_cell.length_b   1.000
_cell.length_c   1.000
_cell.angle_alpha   90.00
_cell.angle_beta   90.00
_cell.angle_gamma   90.00
#
_symmetry.space_group_name_H-M   'P 1'
#
loop_
_entity.id
_entity.type
_entity.pdbx_description
1 polymer ?
#
loop_
_entity_poly.entity_id
_entity_poly.type
_entity_poly.pdbx_seq_one_letter_code
_entity_poly.pdbx_strand_id
1 'polypeptide(L)' 'MDNEYNRYYIKIQTILGINPKTIHEELATALGPKAPSYPTVAEW' A
#
# COMPACT_ATOMS: atom_id res chain seq x y z
N MET A 1 0.90 -5.88 13.70
CA MET A 1 1.70 -6.71 12.78
C MET A 1 1.28 -6.48 11.33
N ASP A 2 0.04 -6.73 10.91
CA ASP A 2 -0.36 -6.57 9.49
C ASP A 2 -0.14 -5.17 8.90
N ASN A 3 -0.39 -4.11 9.68
CA ASN A 3 -0.14 -2.74 9.22
C ASN A 3 1.35 -2.40 9.05
N GLU A 4 2.27 -3.05 9.78
CA GLU A 4 3.71 -2.82 9.59
C GLU A 4 4.18 -3.43 8.29
N TYR A 5 3.75 -4.64 7.95
CA TYR A 5 4.10 -5.28 6.68
C TYR A 5 3.57 -4.48 5.48
N ASN A 6 2.32 -4.02 5.54
CA ASN A 6 1.77 -3.15 4.50
C ASN A 6 2.55 -1.84 4.39
N ARG A 7 2.94 -1.23 5.51
CA ARG A 7 3.75 -0.01 5.52
C ARG A 7 5.13 -0.22 4.91
N TYR A 8 5.80 -1.34 5.22
CA TYR A 8 7.07 -1.69 4.60
C TYR A 8 6.92 -1.93 3.10
N TYR A 9 5.89 -2.67 2.68
CA TYR A 9 5.60 -2.89 1.27
C TYR A 9 5.41 -1.58 0.51
N ILE A 10 4.53 -0.70 1.02
CA ILE A 10 4.23 0.60 0.42
C ILE A 10 5.51 1.43 0.28
N LYS A 11 6.32 1.53 1.35
CA LYS A 11 7.60 2.26 1.30
C LYS A 11 8.56 1.72 0.24
N ILE A 12 8.71 0.40 0.12
CA ILE A 12 9.60 -0.20 -0.87
C ILE A 12 9.10 0.13 -2.29
N GLN A 13 7.81 -0.02 -2.55
CA GLN A 13 7.22 0.30 -3.85
C GLN A 13 7.34 1.78 -4.21
N THR A 14 7.15 2.68 -3.23
CA THR A 14 7.36 4.12 -3.41
C THR A 14 8.82 4.45 -3.73
N ILE A 15 9.79 3.80 -3.07
CA ILE A 15 11.23 3.95 -3.37
C ILE A 15 11.56 3.48 -4.79
N LEU A 16 10.89 2.43 -5.27
CA LEU A 16 11.00 1.94 -6.65
C LEU A 16 10.28 2.84 -7.67
N GLY A 17 9.63 3.92 -7.22
CA GLY A 17 8.95 4.90 -8.07
C GLY A 17 7.57 4.45 -8.54
N ILE A 18 6.97 3.43 -7.93
CA ILE A 18 5.62 2.99 -8.26
C ILE A 18 4.60 4.01 -7.74
N ASN A 19 3.60 4.32 -8.56
CA ASN A 19 2.57 5.28 -8.20
C ASN A 19 1.72 4.76 -7.02
N PRO A 20 1.45 5.58 -5.99
CA PRO A 20 0.57 5.21 -4.86
C PRO A 20 -0.79 4.64 -5.27
N LYS A 21 -1.34 5.07 -6.41
CA LYS A 21 -2.60 4.53 -6.95
C LYS A 21 -2.46 3.06 -7.32
N THR A 22 -1.39 2.70 -8.03
CA THR A 22 -1.10 1.31 -8.41
C THR A 22 -0.89 0.44 -7.16
N ILE A 23 -0.14 0.94 -6.18
CA ILE A 23 0.10 0.24 -4.91
C ILE A 23 -1.24 -0.01 -4.18
N HIS A 24 -2.13 0.99 -4.14
CA HIS A 24 -3.43 0.84 -3.51
C HIS A 24 -4.32 -0.19 -4.24
N GLU A 25 -4.34 -0.18 -5.57
CA GLU A 25 -5.11 -1.14 -6.37
C GLU A 25 -4.61 -2.59 -6.16
N GLU A 26 -3.30 -2.80 -6.08
CA GLU A 26 -2.71 -4.10 -5.75
C GLU A 26 -3.13 -4.58 -4.36
N LEU A 27 -3.00 -3.72 -3.34
CA LEU A 27 -3.38 -4.05 -1.97
C LEU A 27 -4.88 -4.30 -1.84
N ALA A 28 -5.71 -3.51 -2.51
CA ALA A 28 -7.16 -3.69 -2.55
C ALA A 28 -7.53 -5.03 -3.20
N THR A 29 -6.81 -5.44 -4.24
CA THR A 29 -7.02 -6.74 -4.92
C THR A 29 -6.60 -7.91 -4.03
N ALA A 30 -5.47 -7.80 -3.33
CA ALA A 30 -4.93 -8.90 -2.52
C ALA A 30 -5.63 -9.04 -1.15
N LEU A 31 -5.97 -7.93 -0.50
CA LEU A 31 -6.45 -7.90 0.89
C LEU A 31 -7.95 -7.57 1.00
N GLY A 32 -8.56 -7.09 -0.09
CA GLY A 32 -9.97 -6.71 -0.11
C GLY A 32 -10.30 -5.66 0.97
N PRO A 33 -11.32 -5.88 1.81
CA PRO A 33 -11.70 -4.93 2.87
C PRO A 33 -10.63 -4.66 3.93
N LYS A 34 -9.56 -5.48 3.99
CA LYS A 34 -8.45 -5.30 4.93
C LYS A 34 -7.32 -4.43 4.35
N ALA A 35 -7.43 -4.03 3.08
CA ALA A 35 -6.44 -3.18 2.45
C ALA A 35 -6.38 -1.79 3.11
N PRO A 36 -5.19 -1.18 3.24
CA PRO A 36 -5.08 0.20 3.65
C PRO A 36 -5.84 1.11 2.69
N SER A 37 -6.47 2.15 3.23
CA SER A 37 -7.15 3.16 2.42
C SER A 37 -6.16 3.89 1.50
N TYR A 38 -6.62 4.40 0.36
CA TYR A 38 -5.76 5.16 -0.55
C TYR A 38 -5.02 6.33 0.13
N PRO A 39 -5.65 7.16 0.98
CA PRO A 39 -4.93 8.19 1.73
C PRO A 39 -3.79 7.63 2.60
N THR A 40 -4.00 6.48 3.23
CA THR A 40 -2.96 5.80 4.02
C THR A 40 -1.78 5.36 3.15
N VAL A 41 -2.06 4.83 1.95
CA VAL A 41 -1.02 4.44 0.98
C VAL A 41 -0.25 5.66 0.47
N ALA A 42 -0.93 6.78 0.24
CA ALA A 42 -0.31 8.00 -0.27
C ALA A 42 0.55 8.74 0.79
N GLU A 43 0.28 8.54 2.08
CA GLU A 43 1.04 9.13 3.18
C GLU A 43 2.31 8.36 3.55
N TRP A 44 2.33 7.04 3.34
CA TRP A 44 3.39 6.14 3.82
C TRP A 44 4.61 6.00 2.90
#